data_AF-A0A0K8V4X6-F1
#
_entry.id   AF-A0A0K8V4X6-F1
#
_cell.length_a   1.000
_cell.length_b   1.000
_cell.length_c   1.000
_cell.angle_alpha   90.00
_cell.angle_beta   90.00
_cell.angle_gamma   90.00
#
_symmetry.space_group_name_H-M   'P 1'
#
loop_
_entity.id
_entity.type
_entity.pdbx_description
1 polymer ?
#
loop_
_entity_poly.entity_id
_entity_poly.type
_entity_poly.pdbx_seq_one_letter_code
_entity_poly.pdbx_strand_id
1 'polypeptide(L)'
;LVPKTLNFFEKDRRVNICETMLSEYQNVMKRIITGDETWIYAYDPETADQLSENRAEDEPESKKPRQSRSKIKVMLTVYFDYHGVVHYEFLSPGQTVNKEYYLSVMRRLREAIFLKRPELWTENSWFLHHDNATYHTALVIRDHFVKNSTNIVPQPPYSPDLAPCDFWLFNKLQRKLRRHRFESIENIKAETAKALMAIRTEAFACCYDEWKIRWQKCIAAGGDYFEEDEMNLQE
;
A
#
# COMPACT_ATOMS: atom_id res chain seq x y z
N LEU A 1 -12.87 3.32 -5.14
CA LEU A 1 -13.88 2.23 -5.17
C LEU A 1 -13.38 1.19 -6.16
N VAL A 2 -13.12 -0.02 -5.66
CA VAL A 2 -12.69 -1.17 -6.47
C VAL A 2 -13.97 -1.94 -6.84
N PRO A 3 -14.29 -2.14 -8.13
CA PRO A 3 -15.50 -2.84 -8.54
C PRO A 3 -15.45 -4.30 -8.09
N LYS A 4 -16.61 -4.87 -7.73
CA LYS A 4 -16.74 -6.31 -7.39
C LYS A 4 -16.43 -7.22 -8.58
N THR A 5 -16.70 -6.75 -9.78
CA THR A 5 -16.54 -7.50 -11.03
C THR A 5 -15.84 -6.63 -12.04
N LEU A 6 -14.78 -7.16 -12.65
CA LEU A 6 -14.02 -6.48 -13.69
C LEU A 6 -14.63 -6.75 -15.07
N ASN A 7 -14.62 -5.75 -15.93
CA ASN A 7 -14.97 -5.93 -17.34
C ASN A 7 -13.81 -6.56 -18.14
N PHE A 8 -14.09 -7.01 -19.36
CA PHE A 8 -13.10 -7.66 -20.22
C PHE A 8 -11.82 -6.84 -20.40
N PHE A 9 -11.93 -5.54 -20.65
CA PHE A 9 -10.78 -4.66 -20.87
C PHE A 9 -9.94 -4.45 -19.60
N GLU A 10 -10.59 -4.42 -18.43
CA GLU A 10 -9.89 -4.30 -17.15
C GLU A 10 -9.09 -5.57 -16.83
N LYS A 11 -9.67 -6.75 -17.09
CA LYS A 11 -8.99 -8.04 -16.93
C LYS A 11 -7.81 -8.18 -17.89
N ASP A 12 -8.02 -7.90 -19.17
CA ASP A 12 -6.96 -7.94 -20.19
C ASP A 12 -5.81 -6.99 -19.83
N ARG A 13 -6.12 -5.78 -19.37
CA ARG A 13 -5.11 -4.81 -18.91
C ARG A 13 -4.35 -5.30 -17.68
N ARG A 14 -5.02 -5.98 -16.74
CA ARG A 14 -4.38 -6.62 -15.59
C ARG A 14 -3.39 -7.71 -16.01
N VAL A 15 -3.79 -8.60 -16.94
CA VAL A 15 -2.90 -9.64 -17.49
C VAL A 15 -1.69 -9.01 -18.16
N ASN A 16 -1.91 -8.09 -19.11
CA ASN A 16 -0.83 -7.45 -19.86
C ASN A 16 0.19 -6.76 -18.93
N ILE A 17 -0.29 -6.05 -17.91
CA ILE A 17 0.62 -5.40 -16.94
C ILE A 17 1.36 -6.43 -16.10
N CYS A 18 0.71 -7.51 -15.64
CA CYS A 18 1.39 -8.56 -14.90
C CYS A 18 2.47 -9.27 -15.74
N GLU A 19 2.21 -9.48 -17.03
CA GLU A 19 3.20 -10.01 -17.97
C GLU A 19 4.39 -9.05 -18.12
N THR A 20 4.14 -7.74 -18.30
CA THR A 20 5.20 -6.72 -18.31
C THR A 20 6.00 -6.71 -17.00
N MET A 21 5.33 -6.78 -15.85
CA MET A 21 5.98 -6.82 -14.54
C MET A 21 6.91 -8.03 -14.41
N LEU A 22 6.48 -9.20 -14.88
CA LEU A 22 7.31 -10.40 -14.89
C LEU A 22 8.45 -10.29 -15.91
N SER A 23 8.23 -9.81 -17.13
CA SER A 23 9.27 -9.80 -18.16
C SER A 23 10.35 -8.74 -17.90
N GLU A 24 9.96 -7.54 -17.48
CA GLU A 24 10.85 -6.38 -17.40
C GLU A 24 11.32 -6.07 -15.98
N TYR A 25 10.49 -6.32 -14.97
CA TYR A 25 10.74 -5.81 -13.62
C TYR A 25 11.16 -6.87 -12.59
N GLN A 26 10.94 -8.17 -12.85
CA GLN A 26 11.22 -9.24 -11.88
C GLN A 26 12.67 -9.27 -11.35
N ASN A 27 13.63 -8.83 -12.19
CA ASN A 27 15.06 -8.83 -11.89
C ASN A 27 15.54 -7.52 -11.25
N VAL A 28 14.73 -6.46 -11.30
CA VAL A 28 15.03 -5.15 -10.71
C VAL A 28 14.16 -4.81 -9.51
N MET A 29 13.44 -5.79 -8.96
CA MET A 29 12.54 -5.65 -7.80
C MET A 29 13.15 -4.89 -6.63
N LYS A 30 14.43 -5.10 -6.33
CA LYS A 30 15.14 -4.43 -5.23
C LYS A 30 15.28 -2.91 -5.44
N ARG A 31 15.07 -2.42 -6.66
CA ARG A 31 15.13 -1.01 -7.06
C ARG A 31 13.76 -0.35 -7.12
N ILE A 32 12.68 -1.11 -6.98
CA ILE A 32 11.32 -0.59 -7.01
C ILE A 32 10.96 -0.09 -5.62
N ILE A 33 10.56 1.17 -5.53
CA ILE A 33 10.02 1.81 -4.35
C ILE A 33 8.51 1.93 -4.56
N THR A 34 7.73 1.25 -3.72
CA THR A 34 6.28 1.28 -3.76
C THR A 34 5.74 2.13 -2.62
N GLY A 35 4.64 2.85 -2.86
CA GLY A 35 3.96 3.56 -1.80
C GLY A 35 2.51 3.88 -2.11
N ASP A 36 1.78 4.18 -1.05
CA ASP A 36 0.35 4.49 -1.09
C ASP A 36 -0.10 5.18 0.21
N GLU A 37 -1.35 5.63 0.25
CA GLU A 37 -1.99 6.27 1.38
C GLU A 37 -3.06 5.42 2.07
N THR A 38 -3.11 5.49 3.40
CA THR A 38 -4.17 4.82 4.18
C THR A 38 -4.65 5.65 5.36
N TRP A 39 -5.91 5.44 5.74
CA TRP A 39 -6.46 6.01 6.97
C TRP A 39 -6.13 5.12 8.17
N ILE A 40 -5.49 5.72 9.18
CA ILE A 40 -5.30 5.10 10.50
C ILE A 40 -6.28 5.73 11.49
N TYR A 41 -7.07 4.91 12.15
CA TYR A 41 -8.13 5.34 13.06
C TYR A 41 -7.68 5.30 14.51
N ALA A 42 -8.17 6.23 15.33
CA ALA A 42 -7.95 6.22 16.78
C ALA A 42 -8.51 4.96 17.45
N TYR A 43 -9.51 4.35 16.82
CA TYR A 43 -10.03 3.05 17.18
C TYR A 43 -10.57 2.36 15.93
N ASP A 44 -10.06 1.15 15.67
CA ASP A 44 -10.54 0.24 14.63
C ASP A 44 -10.91 -1.09 15.29
N PRO A 45 -12.19 -1.49 15.29
CA PRO A 45 -12.62 -2.77 15.85
C PRO A 45 -12.08 -3.94 15.02
N GLU A 46 -11.89 -5.10 15.66
CA GLU A 46 -11.53 -6.34 14.96
C GLU A 46 -12.61 -6.72 13.93
N THR A 47 -12.17 -7.20 12.77
CA THR A 47 -13.05 -7.85 11.79
C THR A 47 -13.31 -9.29 12.19
N ALA A 48 -14.40 -9.87 11.68
CA ALA A 48 -14.79 -11.26 11.97
C ALA A 48 -13.65 -12.25 11.64
N ASP A 49 -12.93 -12.02 10.55
CA ASP A 49 -11.86 -12.91 10.07
C ASP A 49 -10.65 -12.96 11.04
N GLN A 50 -10.34 -11.84 11.70
CA GLN A 50 -9.30 -11.79 12.73
C GLN A 50 -9.74 -12.44 14.05
N LEU A 51 -11.06 -12.49 14.30
CA LEU A 51 -11.60 -13.23 15.44
C LEU A 51 -11.53 -14.74 15.19
N SER A 52 -11.67 -15.21 13.94
CA SER A 52 -11.51 -16.63 13.60
C SER A 52 -10.06 -17.10 13.58
N GLU A 53 -9.11 -16.29 13.10
CA GLU A 53 -7.67 -16.63 13.09
C GLU A 53 -7.10 -16.87 14.51
N ASN A 54 -7.71 -16.29 15.54
CA ASN A 54 -7.24 -16.39 16.93
C ASN A 54 -8.04 -17.39 17.79
N ARG A 55 -8.93 -18.20 17.20
CA ARG A 55 -9.73 -19.21 17.92
C ARG A 55 -9.05 -20.57 17.95
N ALA A 56 -9.22 -21.29 19.06
CA ALA A 56 -9.10 -22.74 19.07
C ALA A 56 -10.39 -23.35 18.46
N GLU A 57 -10.29 -24.50 17.79
CA GLU A 57 -11.36 -25.10 16.96
C GLU A 57 -12.72 -25.29 17.67
N ASP A 58 -12.76 -25.32 19.01
CA ASP A 58 -13.94 -25.66 19.81
C ASP A 58 -14.57 -24.52 20.64
N GLU A 59 -14.17 -23.24 20.45
CA GLU A 59 -14.71 -22.13 21.27
C GLU A 59 -15.97 -21.46 20.67
N PRO A 60 -17.10 -21.34 21.42
CA PRO A 60 -18.33 -20.77 20.89
C PRO A 60 -18.22 -19.27 20.60
N GLU A 61 -18.98 -18.82 19.58
CA GLU A 61 -18.95 -17.44 19.11
C GLU A 61 -19.44 -16.42 20.14
N SER A 62 -18.53 -15.59 20.67
CA SER A 62 -18.95 -14.43 21.46
C SER A 62 -19.56 -13.36 20.53
N LYS A 63 -20.88 -13.18 20.62
CA LYS A 63 -21.61 -12.12 19.92
C LYS A 63 -21.31 -10.76 20.56
N LYS A 64 -20.21 -10.12 20.16
CA LYS A 64 -19.95 -8.72 20.55
C LYS A 64 -20.78 -7.76 19.69
N PRO A 65 -21.34 -6.69 20.27
CA PRO A 65 -22.05 -5.68 19.50
C PRO A 65 -21.14 -5.05 18.45
N ARG A 66 -21.67 -4.83 17.25
CA ARG A 66 -20.96 -4.22 16.12
C ARG A 66 -20.48 -2.82 16.55
N GLN A 67 -19.18 -2.65 16.69
CA GLN A 67 -18.56 -1.38 17.03
C GLN A 67 -18.20 -0.62 15.75
N SER A 68 -18.31 0.70 15.78
CA SER A 68 -17.92 1.57 14.66
C SER A 68 -16.48 2.06 14.81
N ARG A 69 -15.81 2.30 13.68
CA ARG A 69 -14.52 3.02 13.66
C ARG A 69 -14.64 4.40 14.30
N SER A 70 -13.55 4.88 14.89
CA SER A 70 -13.49 6.25 15.41
C SER A 70 -13.64 7.29 14.30
N LYS A 71 -14.23 8.44 14.61
CA LYS A 71 -14.20 9.62 13.72
C LYS A 71 -12.82 10.26 13.68
N ILE A 72 -12.02 10.07 14.72
CA ILE A 72 -10.65 10.56 14.80
C ILE A 72 -9.78 9.61 13.97
N LYS A 73 -9.16 10.16 12.93
CA LYS A 73 -8.29 9.43 12.01
C LYS A 73 -7.21 10.35 11.46
N VAL A 74 -6.09 9.76 11.06
CA VAL A 74 -4.98 10.45 10.38
C VAL A 74 -4.64 9.67 9.12
N MET A 75 -4.31 10.39 8.04
CA MET A 75 -3.84 9.73 6.83
C MET A 75 -2.33 9.54 6.90
N LEU A 76 -1.88 8.31 6.67
CA LEU A 76 -0.49 7.94 6.51
C LEU A 76 -0.20 7.82 5.02
N THR A 77 0.86 8.46 4.56
CA THR A 77 1.50 8.18 3.27
C THR A 77 2.82 7.46 3.55
N VAL A 78 3.07 6.33 2.89
CA VAL A 78 4.26 5.53 3.14
C VAL A 78 4.84 4.99 1.84
N TYR A 79 6.16 5.02 1.74
CA TYR A 79 6.96 4.42 0.67
C TYR A 79 8.00 3.49 1.26
N PHE A 80 8.13 2.31 0.69
CA PHE A 80 9.13 1.32 1.07
C PHE A 80 9.69 0.63 -0.17
N ASP A 81 10.86 0.02 0.01
CA ASP A 81 11.45 -0.89 -0.96
C ASP A 81 11.71 -2.26 -0.34
N TYR A 82 12.42 -3.10 -1.07
CA TYR A 82 12.84 -4.43 -0.63
C TYR A 82 13.60 -4.43 0.70
N HIS A 83 14.26 -3.31 1.06
CA HIS A 83 15.08 -3.19 2.26
C HIS A 83 14.35 -2.57 3.45
N GLY A 84 13.26 -1.84 3.21
CA GLY A 84 12.38 -1.29 4.24
C GLY A 84 11.84 0.09 3.91
N VAL A 85 11.36 0.79 4.93
CA VAL A 85 10.71 2.10 4.78
C VAL A 85 11.70 3.16 4.27
N VAL A 86 11.38 3.75 3.12
CA VAL A 86 12.14 4.85 2.50
C VAL A 86 11.60 6.18 3.00
N HIS A 87 10.29 6.40 2.93
CA HIS A 87 9.65 7.64 3.38
C HIS A 87 8.32 7.34 4.03
N TYR A 88 7.93 8.13 5.03
CA TYR A 88 6.55 8.16 5.48
C TYR A 88 6.25 9.54 6.05
N GLU A 89 4.99 9.94 5.96
CA GLU A 89 4.50 11.16 6.58
C GLU A 89 3.01 11.06 6.89
N PHE A 90 2.56 11.92 7.78
CA PHE A 90 1.15 12.03 8.11
C PHE A 90 0.58 13.32 7.56
N LEU A 91 -0.57 13.23 6.91
CA LEU A 91 -1.31 14.41 6.47
C LEU A 91 -1.63 15.30 7.68
N SER A 92 -1.46 16.62 7.52
CA SER A 92 -1.74 17.54 8.62
C SER A 92 -3.25 17.60 8.89
N PRO A 93 -3.68 17.81 10.15
CA PRO A 93 -5.08 17.96 10.48
C PRO A 93 -5.76 19.04 9.62
N GLY A 94 -6.95 18.74 9.09
CA GLY A 94 -7.72 19.67 8.25
C GLY A 94 -7.29 19.76 6.78
N GLN A 95 -6.22 19.07 6.38
CA GLN A 95 -5.85 18.95 4.97
C GLN A 95 -6.58 17.79 4.28
N THR A 96 -6.70 17.89 2.96
CA THR A 96 -7.20 16.82 2.09
C THR A 96 -6.07 16.41 1.16
N VAL A 97 -6.00 15.12 0.81
CA VAL A 97 -5.06 14.66 -0.22
C VAL A 97 -5.50 15.20 -1.57
N ASN A 98 -4.59 15.96 -2.18
CA ASN A 98 -4.74 16.54 -3.50
C ASN A 98 -3.38 16.50 -4.21
N LYS A 99 -3.35 16.97 -5.45
CA LYS A 99 -2.13 16.98 -6.28
C LYS A 99 -1.03 17.87 -5.69
N GLU A 100 -1.35 18.96 -4.98
CA GLU A 100 -0.36 19.84 -4.35
C GLU A 100 0.32 19.17 -3.14
N TYR A 101 -0.47 18.47 -2.33
CA TYR A 101 0.02 17.63 -1.25
C TYR A 101 0.93 16.53 -1.81
N TYR A 102 0.43 15.77 -2.79
CA TYR A 102 1.18 14.67 -3.39
C TYR A 102 2.49 15.14 -4.05
N LEU A 103 2.48 16.28 -4.75
CA LEU A 103 3.71 16.87 -5.30
C LEU A 103 4.74 17.17 -4.21
N SER A 104 4.28 17.62 -3.05
CA SER A 104 5.15 17.91 -1.91
C SER A 104 5.71 16.63 -1.29
N VAL A 105 4.91 15.57 -1.21
CA VAL A 105 5.36 14.21 -0.83
C VAL A 105 6.45 13.74 -1.78
N MET A 106 6.24 13.84 -3.11
CA MET A 106 7.21 13.41 -4.12
C MET A 106 8.58 14.09 -3.98
N ARG A 107 8.59 15.39 -3.67
CA ARG A 107 9.85 16.12 -3.41
C ARG A 107 10.58 15.56 -2.20
N ARG A 108 9.88 15.34 -1.09
CA ARG A 108 10.45 14.77 0.14
C ARG A 108 10.87 13.31 -0.04
N LEU A 109 10.12 12.53 -0.81
CA LEU A 109 10.49 11.17 -1.17
C LEU A 109 11.82 11.14 -1.92
N ARG A 110 12.03 12.04 -2.89
CA ARG A 110 13.31 12.14 -3.61
C ARG A 110 14.48 12.46 -2.67
N GLU A 111 14.28 13.38 -1.72
CA GLU A 111 15.28 13.67 -0.67
C GLU A 111 15.56 12.44 0.19
N ALA A 112 14.52 11.70 0.59
CA ALA A 112 14.66 10.47 1.35
C ALA A 112 15.41 9.37 0.57
N ILE A 113 15.17 9.24 -0.73
CA ILE A 113 15.89 8.31 -1.61
C ILE A 113 17.36 8.70 -1.70
N PHE A 114 17.65 9.98 -1.93
CA PHE A 114 19.02 10.49 -1.95
C PHE A 114 19.78 10.13 -0.67
N LEU A 115 19.15 10.31 0.49
CA LEU A 115 19.78 10.06 1.79
C LEU A 115 19.90 8.57 2.14
N LYS A 116 18.84 7.79 1.87
CA LYS A 116 18.74 6.40 2.35
C LYS A 116 19.14 5.35 1.32
N ARG A 117 19.19 5.71 0.04
CA ARG A 117 19.51 4.83 -1.10
C ARG A 117 20.47 5.53 -2.08
N PRO A 118 21.67 5.96 -1.62
CA PRO A 118 22.59 6.76 -2.42
C PRO A 118 23.05 6.05 -3.71
N GLU A 119 23.19 4.72 -3.69
CA GLU A 119 23.55 3.92 -4.86
C GLU A 119 22.47 4.02 -5.96
N LEU A 120 21.20 3.79 -5.60
CA LEU A 120 20.07 3.90 -6.52
C LEU A 120 19.88 5.33 -7.06
N TRP A 121 20.14 6.33 -6.21
CA TRP A 121 20.06 7.73 -6.60
C TRP A 121 21.15 8.11 -7.61
N THR A 122 22.40 7.72 -7.33
CA THR A 122 23.57 8.07 -8.17
C THR A 122 23.42 7.53 -9.58
N GLU A 123 22.90 6.31 -9.72
CA GLU A 123 22.66 5.66 -11.01
C GLU A 123 21.31 6.04 -11.64
N ASN A 124 20.45 6.78 -10.92
CA ASN A 124 19.04 6.99 -11.24
C ASN A 124 18.33 5.68 -11.64
N SER A 125 18.64 4.59 -10.94
CA SER A 125 18.23 3.23 -11.28
C SER A 125 17.02 2.72 -10.49
N TRP A 126 16.43 3.58 -9.65
CA TRP A 126 15.20 3.29 -8.93
C TRP A 126 13.96 3.49 -9.79
N PHE A 127 12.89 2.79 -9.42
CA PHE A 127 11.58 2.89 -10.04
C PHE A 127 10.52 3.20 -8.99
N LEU A 128 9.55 4.04 -9.33
CA LEU A 128 8.41 4.35 -8.48
C LEU A 128 7.21 3.50 -8.87
N HIS A 129 6.58 2.87 -7.88
CA HIS A 129 5.30 2.20 -8.01
C HIS A 129 4.28 2.88 -7.09
N HIS A 130 3.11 3.21 -7.64
CA HIS A 130 1.98 3.81 -6.92
C HIS A 130 0.68 3.55 -7.69
N ASP A 131 -0.47 3.74 -7.04
CA ASP A 131 -1.77 3.53 -7.67
C ASP A 131 -2.12 4.61 -8.72
N ASN A 132 -3.24 4.40 -9.41
CA ASN A 132 -3.74 5.31 -10.44
C ASN A 132 -4.73 6.36 -9.90
N ALA A 133 -4.63 6.76 -8.63
CA ALA A 133 -5.49 7.80 -8.07
C ALA A 133 -5.44 9.09 -8.91
N THR A 134 -6.54 9.83 -8.94
CA THR A 134 -6.69 11.00 -9.82
C THR A 134 -5.62 12.07 -9.57
N TYR A 135 -5.16 12.22 -8.33
CA TYR A 135 -4.10 13.15 -7.98
C TYR A 135 -2.70 12.61 -8.33
N HIS A 136 -2.50 11.29 -8.36
CA HIS A 136 -1.28 10.64 -8.83
C HIS A 136 -1.05 10.85 -10.33
N THR A 137 -2.13 10.83 -11.11
CA THR A 137 -2.08 10.97 -12.58
C THR A 137 -2.23 12.43 -13.06
N ALA A 138 -2.33 13.38 -12.14
CA ALA A 138 -2.50 14.80 -12.47
C ALA A 138 -1.33 15.33 -13.29
N LEU A 139 -1.59 16.26 -14.21
CA LEU A 139 -0.59 16.82 -15.13
C LEU A 139 0.64 17.36 -14.39
N VAL A 140 0.45 18.08 -13.28
CA VAL A 140 1.55 18.63 -12.48
C VAL A 140 2.48 17.55 -11.91
N ILE A 141 1.94 16.37 -11.60
CA ILE A 141 2.72 15.22 -11.09
C ILE A 141 3.46 14.55 -12.24
N ARG A 142 2.80 14.33 -13.38
CA ARG A 142 3.44 13.81 -14.59
C ARG A 142 4.59 14.70 -15.05
N ASP A 143 4.37 16.02 -15.07
CA ASP A 143 5.40 17.01 -15.38
C ASP A 143 6.57 16.93 -14.40
N HIS A 144 6.28 16.73 -13.11
CA HIS A 144 7.32 16.54 -12.09
C HIS A 144 8.15 15.28 -12.37
N PHE A 145 7.53 14.16 -12.70
CA PHE A 145 8.23 12.92 -13.03
C PHE A 145 9.11 13.06 -14.27
N VAL A 146 8.59 13.67 -15.35
CA VAL A 146 9.35 13.92 -16.58
C VAL A 146 10.54 14.84 -16.32
N LYS A 147 10.33 15.97 -15.62
CA LYS A 147 11.40 16.93 -15.28
C LYS A 147 12.52 16.32 -14.43
N ASN A 148 12.21 15.28 -13.67
CA ASN A 148 13.13 14.64 -12.75
C ASN A 148 13.57 13.24 -13.19
N SER A 149 13.30 12.87 -14.45
CA SER A 149 13.65 11.56 -15.04
C SER A 149 13.26 10.38 -14.13
N THR A 150 12.06 10.45 -13.54
CA THR A 150 11.57 9.43 -12.61
C THR A 150 11.00 8.26 -13.39
N ASN A 151 11.56 7.06 -13.17
CA ASN A 151 11.08 5.83 -13.81
C ASN A 151 9.81 5.35 -13.08
N ILE A 152 8.70 5.19 -13.80
CA ILE A 152 7.41 4.74 -13.23
C ILE A 152 7.14 3.30 -13.65
N VAL A 153 6.82 2.45 -12.68
CA VAL A 153 6.34 1.08 -12.88
C VAL A 153 4.85 1.09 -13.18
N PRO A 154 4.34 0.31 -14.16
CA PRO A 154 2.92 0.24 -14.42
C PRO A 154 2.15 -0.43 -13.27
N GLN A 155 1.03 0.17 -12.88
CA GLN A 155 0.06 -0.43 -11.94
C GLN A 155 -1.26 -0.66 -12.68
N PRO A 156 -1.86 -1.87 -12.63
CA PRO A 156 -3.13 -2.10 -13.28
C PRO A 156 -4.28 -1.39 -12.55
N PRO A 157 -5.36 -1.03 -13.27
CA PRO A 157 -6.53 -0.41 -12.65
C PRO A 157 -7.18 -1.35 -11.65
N TYR A 158 -7.77 -0.81 -10.59
CA TYR A 158 -8.58 -1.57 -9.62
C TYR A 158 -7.89 -2.81 -9.03
N SER A 159 -6.59 -2.72 -8.76
CA SER A 159 -5.76 -3.89 -8.44
C SER A 159 -5.06 -3.79 -7.08
N PRO A 160 -5.80 -3.63 -5.97
CA PRO A 160 -5.20 -3.62 -4.63
C PRO A 160 -4.55 -4.97 -4.29
N ASP A 161 -5.08 -6.07 -4.84
CA ASP A 161 -4.51 -7.43 -4.76
C ASP A 161 -3.12 -7.56 -5.42
N LEU A 162 -2.73 -6.56 -6.21
CA LEU A 162 -1.43 -6.43 -6.87
C LEU A 162 -0.62 -5.23 -6.36
N ALA A 163 -1.05 -4.53 -5.32
CA ALA A 163 -0.33 -3.40 -4.73
C ALA A 163 0.26 -3.78 -3.35
N PRO A 164 1.58 -3.73 -3.15
CA PRO A 164 2.22 -4.15 -1.88
C PRO A 164 1.73 -3.40 -0.64
N CYS A 165 1.33 -2.14 -0.79
CA CYS A 165 0.75 -1.39 0.31
C CYS A 165 -0.58 -2.02 0.77
N ASP A 166 -1.46 -2.33 -0.17
CA ASP A 166 -2.80 -2.83 0.09
C ASP A 166 -2.80 -4.28 0.57
N PHE A 167 -2.22 -5.20 -0.20
CA PHE A 167 -2.32 -6.63 0.13
C PHE A 167 -1.49 -7.01 1.37
N TRP A 168 -0.43 -6.25 1.69
CA TRP A 168 0.51 -6.61 2.75
C TRP A 168 0.69 -5.54 3.83
N LEU A 169 1.20 -4.35 3.50
CA LEU A 169 1.65 -3.40 4.52
C LEU A 169 0.52 -2.92 5.42
N PHE A 170 -0.60 -2.50 4.83
CA PHE A 170 -1.72 -1.95 5.59
C PHE A 170 -2.38 -3.01 6.47
N ASN A 171 -2.54 -4.24 5.98
CA ASN A 171 -2.99 -5.37 6.80
C ASN A 171 -2.04 -5.64 7.98
N LYS A 172 -0.72 -5.62 7.75
CA LYS A 172 0.30 -5.79 8.79
C LYS A 172 0.24 -4.68 9.86
N LEU A 173 0.06 -3.41 9.45
CA LEU A 173 -0.09 -2.28 10.37
C LEU A 173 -1.41 -2.37 11.15
N GLN A 174 -2.52 -2.63 10.47
CA GLN A 174 -3.83 -2.76 11.10
C GLN A 174 -3.83 -3.88 12.14
N ARG A 175 -3.24 -5.05 11.86
CA ARG A 175 -3.11 -6.14 12.85
C ARG A 175 -2.37 -5.70 14.13
N LYS A 176 -1.43 -4.75 14.04
CA LYS A 176 -0.71 -4.21 15.21
C LYS A 176 -1.48 -3.11 15.94
N LEU A 177 -2.17 -2.25 15.20
CA LEU A 177 -2.83 -1.06 15.73
C LEU A 177 -4.29 -1.31 16.17
N ARG A 178 -4.96 -2.32 15.61
CA ARG A 178 -6.32 -2.71 16.00
C ARG A 178 -6.37 -3.06 17.49
N ARG A 179 -7.57 -2.95 18.08
CA ARG A 179 -7.86 -3.08 19.52
C ARG A 179 -7.30 -1.98 20.42
N HIS A 180 -6.31 -1.22 19.97
CA HIS A 180 -5.80 -0.09 20.73
C HIS A 180 -6.73 1.11 20.56
N ARG A 181 -7.02 1.79 21.66
CA ARG A 181 -7.70 3.08 21.66
C ARG A 181 -6.65 4.15 21.87
N PHE A 182 -6.52 5.02 20.88
CA PHE A 182 -5.64 6.17 20.96
C PHE A 182 -6.45 7.38 21.42
N GLU A 183 -5.91 8.08 22.43
CA GLU A 183 -6.55 9.27 23.02
C GLU A 183 -6.32 10.54 22.19
N SER A 184 -5.31 10.56 21.32
CA SER A 184 -4.92 11.71 20.51
C SER A 184 -4.36 11.32 19.15
N ILE A 185 -4.34 12.28 18.20
CA ILE A 185 -3.72 12.08 16.88
C ILE A 185 -2.22 11.82 17.02
N GLU A 186 -1.57 12.47 17.99
CA GLU A 186 -0.15 12.34 18.30
C GLU A 186 0.18 10.90 18.72
N ASN A 187 -0.67 10.28 19.53
CA ASN A 187 -0.50 8.88 19.95
C ASN A 187 -0.66 7.93 18.76
N ILE A 188 -1.63 8.19 17.87
CA ILE A 188 -1.80 7.40 16.63
C ILE A 188 -0.53 7.49 15.78
N LYS A 189 -0.02 8.70 15.56
CA LYS A 189 1.19 8.95 14.75
C LYS A 189 2.40 8.23 15.33
N ALA A 190 2.62 8.37 16.64
CA ALA A 190 3.75 7.77 17.34
C ALA A 190 3.73 6.22 17.28
N GLU A 191 2.61 5.59 17.62
CA GLU A 191 2.51 4.13 17.60
C GLU A 191 2.50 3.57 16.17
N THR A 192 1.93 4.29 15.20
CA THR A 192 2.03 3.91 13.77
C THR A 192 3.46 3.97 13.28
N ALA A 193 4.20 5.05 13.60
CA ALA A 193 5.60 5.18 13.24
C ALA A 193 6.46 4.08 13.87
N LYS A 194 6.23 3.79 15.16
CA LYS A 194 6.89 2.70 15.86
C LYS A 194 6.59 1.33 15.24
N ALA A 195 5.33 1.07 14.87
CA ALA A 195 4.93 -0.16 14.19
C ALA A 195 5.61 -0.30 12.81
N LEU A 196 5.68 0.78 12.02
CA LEU A 196 6.39 0.81 10.74
C LEU A 196 7.88 0.50 10.89
N MET A 197 8.55 1.16 11.85
CA MET A 197 10.00 0.97 12.08
C MET A 197 10.34 -0.38 12.70
N ALA A 198 9.37 -1.06 13.32
CA ALA A 198 9.54 -2.40 13.87
C ALA A 198 9.43 -3.53 12.82
N ILE A 199 9.03 -3.22 11.59
CA ILE A 199 8.97 -4.23 10.51
C ILE A 199 10.38 -4.60 10.11
N ARG A 200 10.73 -5.89 10.25
CA ARG A 200 12.04 -6.40 9.87
C ARG A 200 12.22 -6.40 8.35
N THR A 201 13.45 -6.19 7.91
CA THR A 201 13.84 -6.19 6.48
C THR A 201 13.41 -7.47 5.76
N GLU A 202 13.48 -8.64 6.40
CA GLU A 202 13.05 -9.91 5.78
C GLU A 202 11.57 -9.91 5.43
N ALA A 203 10.74 -9.19 6.19
CA ALA A 203 9.31 -9.11 5.90
C ALA A 203 9.03 -8.30 4.62
N PHE A 204 9.82 -7.23 4.37
CA PHE A 204 9.76 -6.48 3.11
C PHE A 204 10.22 -7.35 1.94
N ALA A 205 11.32 -8.07 2.10
CA ALA A 205 11.80 -9.03 1.10
C ALA A 205 10.73 -10.07 0.74
N CYS A 206 10.11 -10.71 1.73
CA CYS A 206 9.03 -11.67 1.50
C CYS A 206 7.83 -11.05 0.77
N CYS A 207 7.46 -9.81 1.07
CA CYS A 207 6.39 -9.10 0.35
C CYS A 207 6.70 -8.96 -1.14
N TYR A 208 7.95 -8.65 -1.51
CA TYR A 208 8.35 -8.51 -2.90
C TYR A 208 8.39 -9.86 -3.64
N ASP A 209 8.75 -10.95 -2.94
CA ASP A 209 8.66 -12.30 -3.52
C ASP A 209 7.20 -12.73 -3.71
N GLU A 210 6.32 -12.42 -2.75
CA GLU A 210 4.89 -12.64 -2.87
C GLU A 210 4.28 -11.84 -4.03
N TRP A 211 4.76 -10.61 -4.26
CA TRP A 211 4.29 -9.77 -5.35
C TRP A 211 4.49 -10.43 -6.73
N LYS A 212 5.60 -11.14 -6.93
CA LYS A 212 5.85 -11.93 -8.15
C LYS A 212 4.84 -13.06 -8.33
N ILE A 213 4.55 -13.78 -7.24
CA ILE A 213 3.58 -14.87 -7.23
C ILE A 213 2.19 -14.32 -7.55
N ARG A 214 1.84 -13.15 -7.04
CA ARG A 214 0.55 -12.48 -7.31
C ARG A 214 0.39 -12.11 -8.78
N TRP A 215 1.44 -11.63 -9.46
CA TRP A 215 1.38 -11.42 -10.92
C TRP A 215 1.10 -12.72 -11.69
N GLN A 216 1.76 -13.82 -11.30
CA GLN A 216 1.51 -15.13 -11.92
C GLN A 216 0.08 -15.61 -11.68
N LYS A 217 -0.45 -15.43 -10.47
CA LYS A 217 -1.85 -15.75 -10.13
C LYS A 217 -2.83 -14.92 -10.96
N CYS A 218 -2.58 -13.62 -11.12
CA CYS A 218 -3.41 -12.76 -11.96
C CYS A 218 -3.47 -13.24 -13.42
N ILE A 219 -2.31 -13.63 -13.97
CA ILE A 219 -2.24 -14.17 -15.34
C ILE A 219 -3.01 -15.50 -15.43
N ALA A 220 -2.79 -16.41 -14.48
CA ALA A 220 -3.47 -17.70 -14.42
C ALA A 220 -5.00 -17.57 -14.28
N ALA A 221 -5.46 -16.52 -13.58
CA ALA A 221 -6.88 -16.18 -13.45
C ALA A 221 -7.44 -15.41 -14.64
N GLY A 222 -6.68 -15.20 -15.72
CA GLY A 222 -7.13 -14.43 -16.88
C GLY A 222 -7.48 -12.97 -16.54
N GLY A 223 -6.82 -12.40 -15.54
CA GLY A 223 -7.03 -11.02 -15.08
C GLY A 223 -8.13 -10.86 -14.03
N ASP A 224 -8.82 -11.93 -13.63
CA ASP A 224 -9.75 -11.90 -12.50
C ASP A 224 -9.04 -11.65 -11.16
N TYR A 225 -9.83 -11.28 -10.16
CA TYR A 225 -9.39 -11.36 -8.77
C TYR A 225 -9.18 -12.83 -8.38
N PHE A 226 -8.12 -13.11 -7.64
CA PHE A 226 -7.70 -14.49 -7.30
C PHE A 226 -7.56 -14.72 -5.78
N GLU A 227 -7.92 -13.71 -4.98
CA GLU A 227 -8.10 -13.86 -3.54
C GLU A 227 -9.60 -14.03 -3.29
N GLU A 228 -10.04 -15.27 -3.05
CA GLU A 228 -11.41 -15.54 -2.61
C GLU A 228 -11.61 -14.84 -1.24
N ASP A 229 -12.56 -13.90 -1.18
CA ASP A 229 -13.21 -13.36 0.03
C ASP A 229 -12.38 -12.60 1.10
N GLU A 230 -11.38 -11.80 0.74
CA GLU A 230 -10.78 -10.80 1.68
C GLU A 230 -10.99 -9.33 1.27
N MET A 231 -11.81 -9.05 0.25
CA MET A 231 -12.24 -7.69 -0.04
C MET A 231 -13.38 -7.27 0.89
N ASN A 232 -13.05 -6.74 2.06
CA ASN A 232 -14.04 -6.07 2.90
C ASN A 232 -14.54 -4.79 2.20
N LEU A 233 -15.64 -4.99 1.48
CA LEU A 233 -16.71 -4.08 1.11
C LEU A 233 -16.71 -2.80 1.94
N GLN A 234 -16.21 -1.71 1.36
CA GLN A 234 -16.58 -0.37 1.79
C GLN A 234 -17.82 0.05 1.02
N GLU A 235 -18.99 -0.15 1.64
CA GLU A 235 -20.08 0.82 1.56
C GLU A 235 -19.90 1.87 2.68
#